data_AF-A0AAU0RE91-F1
#
_entry.id   AF-A0AAU0RE91-F1
#
_cell.length_a   1.000
_cell.length_b   1.000
_cell.length_c   1.000
_cell.angle_alpha   90.00
_cell.angle_beta   90.00
_cell.angle_gamma   90.00
#
_symmetry.space_group_name_H-M   'P 1'
#
loop_
_entity.id
_entity.type
_entity.pdbx_description
1 polymer ?
#
loop_
_entity_poly.entity_id
_entity_poly.type
_entity_poly.pdbx_seq_one_letter_code
_entity_poly.pdbx_strand_id
1 'polypeptide(L)'
;MEKGFTMFVYDFKFDDLTRIAYNVFLKNRKKYKNKPSFYVINFDDLQRTHRCNPLEPSQMVDITDASESARSILLALNKEWVKKSGEFFTESAVIFVTAVIWWLRKYKNGLYCTLAHVIELISADYDDLFPVLGTEPECESLIQSFISAYLNRALEQLEGQIASARIALARLSSPTIYYVISGNDFTLDINNPEAPKVVCVGNNPSKTQTYGAVLSLYTNRLLKQVNQKGKLKSSLIFDEYPTIYQPLDYSVSVSRSNLVSHTICIQDYSQMKKDYSREQAEVLMNVCGNIISGQVLGDTAKMLSERIGKIVQERESISINRNDTSISRSTQMDSAIPPSKISALSSGEFVGQVADDPMKIVKLKNFHSRIINDHSAIKQEEAAYKPLPIIRHLADNEVDSNYIRIKNDVAEIIESEILRIKSDPDLVHLLFVKSEHNNGHKTT
;
A
#
# COMPACT_ATOMS: atom_id res chain seq x y z
N MET A 1 -7.47 -13.63 14.78
CA MET A 1 -6.88 -13.49 16.13
C MET A 1 -7.14 -14.70 17.02
N GLU A 2 -8.37 -15.22 17.11
CA GLU A 2 -8.64 -16.44 17.90
C GLU A 2 -7.76 -17.64 17.53
N LYS A 3 -7.53 -17.84 16.23
CA LYS A 3 -6.64 -18.89 15.70
C LYS A 3 -5.14 -18.55 15.76
N GLY A 4 -4.74 -17.49 16.49
CA GLY A 4 -3.35 -17.03 16.58
C GLY A 4 -2.80 -16.33 15.33
N PHE A 5 -3.67 -15.89 14.41
CA PHE A 5 -3.26 -15.15 13.21
C PHE A 5 -2.85 -13.72 13.56
N THR A 6 -1.70 -13.29 13.06
CA THR A 6 -1.34 -11.86 13.00
C THR A 6 -2.20 -11.17 11.94
N MET A 7 -2.32 -9.85 12.01
CA MET A 7 -3.26 -9.12 11.16
C MET A 7 -2.72 -7.78 10.69
N PHE A 8 -3.04 -7.46 9.44
CA PHE A 8 -3.01 -6.11 8.91
C PHE A 8 -4.43 -5.75 8.52
N VAL A 9 -4.91 -4.60 8.98
CA VAL A 9 -6.27 -4.12 8.73
C VAL A 9 -6.19 -2.73 8.14
N TYR A 10 -6.56 -2.60 6.87
CA TYR A 10 -6.78 -1.31 6.24
C TYR A 10 -8.24 -0.90 6.45
N ASP A 11 -8.43 0.17 7.22
CA ASP A 11 -9.70 0.71 7.67
C ASP A 11 -9.97 2.04 6.95
N PHE A 12 -10.82 2.01 5.92
CA PHE A 12 -11.07 3.18 5.09
C PHE A 12 -11.89 4.25 5.82
N LYS A 13 -12.75 3.84 6.76
CA LYS A 13 -13.59 4.71 7.59
C LYS A 13 -13.17 4.60 9.05
N PHE A 14 -11.92 4.99 9.30
CA PHE A 14 -11.35 4.92 10.64
C PHE A 14 -12.25 5.67 11.67
N ASP A 15 -12.57 5.10 12.83
CA ASP A 15 -12.03 3.88 13.45
C ASP A 15 -12.94 2.64 13.44
N ASP A 16 -13.93 2.55 12.54
CA ASP A 16 -14.99 1.53 12.55
C ASP A 16 -14.43 0.10 12.67
N LEU A 17 -13.59 -0.31 11.71
CA LEU A 17 -13.03 -1.66 11.69
C LEU A 17 -11.89 -1.83 12.70
N THR A 18 -11.13 -0.77 12.94
CA THR A 18 -10.01 -0.76 13.89
C THR A 18 -10.49 -0.99 15.32
N ARG A 19 -11.60 -0.38 15.72
CA ARG A 19 -12.21 -0.56 17.04
C ARG A 19 -12.68 -1.99 17.26
N ILE A 20 -13.29 -2.60 16.24
CA ILE A 20 -13.66 -4.03 16.27
C ILE A 20 -12.41 -4.89 16.44
N ALA A 21 -11.38 -4.66 15.60
CA ALA A 21 -10.13 -5.41 15.64
C ALA A 21 -9.44 -5.29 17.02
N TYR A 22 -9.42 -4.09 17.62
CA TYR A 22 -8.85 -3.86 18.94
C TYR A 22 -9.60 -4.63 20.04
N ASN A 23 -10.93 -4.62 20.04
CA ASN A 23 -11.71 -5.32 21.05
C ASN A 23 -11.61 -6.85 20.90
N VAL A 24 -11.57 -7.36 19.66
CA VAL A 24 -11.28 -8.77 19.39
C VAL A 24 -9.86 -9.13 19.82
N PHE A 25 -8.88 -8.25 19.63
CA PHE A 25 -7.51 -8.41 20.11
C PHE A 25 -7.47 -8.54 21.64
N LEU A 26 -8.15 -7.65 22.37
CA LEU A 26 -8.20 -7.71 23.84
C LEU A 26 -8.74 -9.04 24.36
N LYS A 27 -9.78 -9.58 23.71
CA LYS A 27 -10.37 -10.89 24.04
C LYS A 27 -9.43 -12.07 23.74
N ASN A 28 -8.60 -11.96 22.70
CA ASN A 28 -7.85 -13.11 22.15
C ASN A 28 -6.33 -13.06 22.31
N ARG A 29 -5.74 -11.96 22.80
CA ARG A 29 -4.27 -11.81 22.91
C ARG A 29 -3.57 -12.90 23.73
N LYS A 30 -4.28 -13.59 24.63
CA LYS A 30 -3.75 -14.72 25.42
C LYS A 30 -3.68 -16.04 24.65
N LYS A 31 -4.27 -16.14 23.45
CA LYS A 31 -4.28 -17.36 22.62
C LYS A 31 -3.02 -17.51 21.76
N TYR A 32 -2.16 -16.50 21.70
CA TYR A 32 -0.89 -16.56 20.99
C TYR A 32 0.18 -17.16 21.89
N LYS A 33 1.13 -17.89 21.30
CA LYS A 33 2.28 -18.45 22.03
C LYS A 33 3.09 -17.35 22.71
N ASN A 34 3.39 -16.28 21.98
CA ASN A 34 4.00 -15.06 22.48
C ASN A 34 2.98 -13.92 22.45
N LYS A 35 3.00 -13.05 23.47
CA LYS A 35 2.00 -12.00 23.61
C LYS A 35 2.08 -11.02 22.43
N PRO A 36 0.99 -10.82 21.67
CA PRO A 36 1.00 -9.90 20.54
C PRO A 36 0.87 -8.46 20.99
N SER A 37 1.38 -7.55 20.16
CA SER A 37 1.21 -6.10 20.29
C SER A 37 0.16 -5.59 19.29
N PHE A 38 -0.47 -4.46 19.59
CA PHE A 38 -1.46 -3.83 18.73
C PHE A 38 -0.99 -2.43 18.37
N TYR A 39 -0.87 -2.15 17.08
CA TYR A 39 -0.39 -0.88 16.55
C TYR A 39 -1.43 -0.26 15.63
N VAL A 40 -1.41 1.07 15.58
CA VAL A 40 -2.33 1.89 14.78
C VAL A 40 -1.51 2.91 14.02
N ILE A 41 -1.76 3.08 12.73
CA ILE A 41 -1.27 4.21 11.94
C ILE A 41 -2.46 5.05 11.52
N ASN A 42 -2.49 6.30 11.97
CA ASN A 42 -3.45 7.34 11.63
C ASN A 42 -2.70 8.67 11.45
N PHE A 43 -3.11 9.46 10.47
CA PHE A 43 -2.52 10.77 10.16
C PHE A 43 -3.38 11.96 10.63
N ASP A 44 -4.60 11.72 11.10
CA ASP A 44 -5.49 12.76 11.64
C ASP A 44 -5.40 12.85 13.17
N ASP A 45 -5.57 11.74 13.89
CA ASP A 45 -5.42 11.70 15.36
C ASP A 45 -4.03 11.21 15.75
N LEU A 46 -3.12 12.16 15.93
CA LEU A 46 -1.72 11.87 16.27
C LEU A 46 -1.51 11.41 17.72
N GLN A 47 -2.52 11.53 18.59
CA GLN A 47 -2.45 10.99 19.95
C GLN A 47 -2.79 9.50 19.99
N ARG A 48 -3.55 9.01 18.99
CA ARG A 48 -3.95 7.62 18.81
C ARG A 48 -3.25 6.93 17.64
N THR A 49 -2.06 7.41 17.26
CA THR A 49 -1.20 6.80 16.24
C THR A 49 0.15 6.37 16.82
N HIS A 50 0.70 5.32 16.25
CA HIS A 50 2.10 4.95 16.38
C HIS A 50 2.87 5.46 15.16
N ARG A 51 4.16 5.72 15.35
CA ARG A 51 5.08 6.14 14.31
C ARG A 51 5.81 4.93 13.75
N CYS A 52 5.93 4.85 12.43
CA CYS A 52 6.61 3.75 11.76
C CYS A 52 7.29 4.26 10.49
N ASN A 53 8.59 4.03 10.34
CA ASN A 53 9.29 4.35 9.11
C ASN A 53 8.99 3.29 8.04
N PRO A 54 8.38 3.66 6.89
CA PRO A 54 8.17 2.71 5.79
C PRO A 54 9.49 2.35 5.07
N LEU A 55 10.56 3.13 5.26
CA LEU A 55 11.90 2.93 4.71
C LEU A 55 12.89 2.39 5.75
N GLU A 56 12.46 1.47 6.62
CA GLU A 56 13.30 0.90 7.67
C GLU A 56 14.67 0.40 7.13
N PRO A 57 15.81 0.98 7.56
CA PRO A 57 17.11 0.77 6.90
C PRO A 57 17.67 -0.63 7.12
N SER A 58 17.33 -1.27 8.25
CA SER A 58 17.80 -2.61 8.61
C SER A 58 17.38 -3.69 7.62
N GLN A 59 16.51 -3.33 6.68
CA GLN A 59 15.92 -4.24 5.72
C GLN A 59 16.23 -3.86 4.26
N MET A 60 17.12 -2.89 4.06
CA MET A 60 17.74 -2.56 2.77
C MET A 60 19.18 -3.06 2.80
N VAL A 61 19.38 -4.24 2.20
CA VAL A 61 20.67 -4.95 2.18
C VAL A 61 21.53 -4.43 1.04
N ASP A 62 20.93 -4.21 -0.13
CA ASP A 62 21.59 -3.72 -1.33
C ASP A 62 20.79 -2.60 -2.03
N ILE A 63 21.39 -2.03 -3.09
CA ILE A 63 20.78 -0.93 -3.85
C ILE A 63 19.49 -1.32 -4.57
N THR A 64 19.27 -2.61 -4.83
CA THR A 64 18.05 -3.09 -5.49
C THR A 64 16.85 -2.96 -4.56
N ASP A 65 17.03 -3.16 -3.25
CA ASP A 65 15.99 -2.89 -2.24
C ASP A 65 15.58 -1.39 -2.23
N ALA A 66 16.56 -0.49 -2.37
CA ALA A 66 16.31 0.95 -2.48
C ALA A 66 15.56 1.29 -3.78
N SER A 67 15.93 0.65 -4.90
CA SER A 67 15.28 0.82 -6.20
C SER A 67 13.82 0.35 -6.19
N GLU A 68 13.54 -0.81 -5.61
CA GLU A 68 12.18 -1.31 -5.44
C GLU A 68 11.35 -0.40 -4.54
N SER A 69 11.96 0.16 -3.50
CA SER A 69 11.31 1.11 -2.59
C SER A 69 10.98 2.42 -3.31
N ALA A 70 11.94 3.00 -4.05
CA ALA A 70 11.75 4.19 -4.87
C ALA A 70 10.62 4.01 -5.90
N ARG A 71 10.64 2.89 -6.64
CA ARG A 71 9.58 2.57 -7.62
C ARG A 71 8.22 2.46 -6.95
N SER A 72 8.13 1.75 -5.83
CA SER A 72 6.87 1.60 -5.11
C SER A 72 6.33 2.93 -4.60
N ILE A 73 7.20 3.83 -4.12
CA ILE A 73 6.87 5.21 -3.72
C ILE A 73 6.26 6.00 -4.89
N LEU A 74 6.97 6.05 -6.01
CA LEU A 74 6.56 6.90 -7.12
C LEU A 74 5.30 6.38 -7.82
N LEU A 75 5.15 5.06 -7.97
CA LEU A 75 3.93 4.47 -8.53
C LEU A 75 2.71 4.69 -7.62
N ALA A 76 2.89 4.64 -6.30
CA ALA A 76 1.81 4.93 -5.35
C ALA A 76 1.37 6.40 -5.38
N LEU A 77 2.30 7.33 -5.62
CA LEU A 77 2.02 8.77 -5.69
C LEU A 77 1.47 9.24 -7.04
N ASN A 78 1.77 8.50 -8.11
CA ASN A 78 1.29 8.80 -9.45
C ASN A 78 0.81 7.56 -10.20
N LYS A 79 -0.50 7.28 -10.12
CA LYS A 79 -1.14 6.13 -10.78
C LYS A 79 -0.94 6.09 -12.30
N GLU A 80 -0.74 7.24 -12.96
CA GLU A 80 -0.51 7.28 -14.41
C GLU A 80 0.84 6.67 -14.80
N TRP A 81 1.81 6.68 -13.90
CA TRP A 81 3.15 6.14 -14.16
C TRP A 81 3.14 4.64 -14.38
N VAL A 82 2.09 3.95 -13.92
CA VAL A 82 1.92 2.51 -14.14
C VAL A 82 1.73 2.23 -15.62
N LYS A 83 0.98 3.09 -16.33
CA LYS A 83 0.78 2.99 -17.78
C LYS A 83 2.03 3.43 -18.56
N LYS A 84 2.91 4.18 -17.92
CA LYS A 84 4.18 4.72 -18.45
C LYS A 84 5.40 3.97 -17.91
N SER A 85 5.21 2.76 -17.38
CA SER A 85 6.30 1.95 -16.84
C SER A 85 7.23 1.55 -17.97
N GLY A 86 8.54 1.78 -17.81
CA GLY A 86 9.53 1.62 -18.88
C GLY A 86 9.68 2.84 -19.81
N GLU A 87 8.91 3.92 -19.60
CA GLU A 87 9.21 5.21 -20.23
C GLU A 87 10.44 5.86 -19.57
N PHE A 88 11.27 6.50 -20.39
CA PHE A 88 12.53 7.10 -19.97
C PHE A 88 12.40 8.04 -18.76
N PHE A 89 11.38 8.90 -18.72
CA PHE A 89 11.19 9.86 -17.62
C PHE A 89 10.80 9.19 -16.31
N THR A 90 9.92 8.18 -16.36
CA THR A 90 9.52 7.38 -15.19
C THR A 90 10.72 6.66 -14.59
N GLU A 91 11.53 6.03 -15.44
CA GLU A 91 12.73 5.30 -15.01
C GLU A 91 13.81 6.24 -14.48
N SER A 92 14.00 7.41 -15.11
CA SER A 92 14.96 8.42 -14.63
C SER A 92 14.59 8.92 -13.23
N ALA A 93 13.31 9.20 -13.00
CA ALA A 93 12.81 9.59 -11.68
C ALA A 93 13.04 8.51 -10.60
N VAL A 94 12.79 7.23 -10.95
CA VAL A 94 13.05 6.10 -10.04
C VAL A 94 14.54 5.99 -9.71
N ILE A 95 15.42 6.08 -10.71
CA ILE A 95 16.88 6.04 -10.53
C ILE A 95 17.35 7.17 -9.60
N PHE A 96 16.84 8.39 -9.81
CA PHE A 96 17.22 9.53 -8.99
C PHE A 96 16.80 9.37 -7.52
N VAL A 97 15.55 8.97 -7.27
CA VAL A 97 15.07 8.69 -5.90
C VAL A 97 15.82 7.50 -5.27
N THR A 98 16.20 6.50 -6.07
CA THR A 98 17.02 5.37 -5.61
C THR A 98 18.35 5.84 -5.05
N ALA A 99 19.06 6.73 -5.75
CA ALA A 99 20.33 7.28 -5.30
C ALA A 99 20.19 8.03 -3.97
N VAL A 100 19.14 8.83 -3.80
CA VAL A 100 18.86 9.55 -2.54
C VAL A 100 18.57 8.59 -1.39
N ILE A 101 17.71 7.60 -1.59
CA ILE A 101 17.37 6.60 -0.56
C ILE A 101 18.63 5.80 -0.16
N TRP A 102 19.39 5.33 -1.14
CA TRP A 102 20.57 4.51 -0.91
C TRP A 102 21.68 5.28 -0.20
N TRP A 103 21.89 6.54 -0.59
CA TRP A 103 22.85 7.41 0.08
C TRP A 103 22.47 7.62 1.55
N LEU A 104 21.21 7.97 1.85
CA LEU A 104 20.74 8.14 3.23
C LEU A 104 20.84 6.85 4.05
N ARG A 105 20.65 5.68 3.41
CA ARG A 105 20.85 4.38 4.06
C ARG A 105 22.32 4.18 4.46
N LYS A 106 23.27 4.54 3.60
CA LYS A 106 24.72 4.38 3.86
C LYS A 106 25.21 5.40 4.88
N TYR A 107 24.76 6.64 4.75
CA TYR A 107 25.13 7.74 5.62
C TYR A 107 24.77 7.44 7.08
N LYS A 108 25.80 7.47 7.95
CA LYS A 108 25.69 7.16 9.39
C LYS A 108 24.86 5.90 9.68
N ASN A 109 25.03 4.85 8.86
CA ASN A 109 24.34 3.57 8.98
C ASN A 109 22.81 3.68 9.01
N GLY A 110 22.26 4.62 8.23
CA GLY A 110 20.81 4.74 8.00
C GLY A 110 20.07 5.54 9.06
N LEU A 111 20.77 6.25 9.96
CA LEU A 111 20.15 7.06 11.01
C LEU A 111 19.08 8.04 10.48
N TYR A 112 19.32 8.61 9.29
CA TYR A 112 18.45 9.58 8.63
C TYR A 112 17.67 8.98 7.45
N CYS A 113 17.71 7.66 7.28
CA CYS A 113 17.05 6.99 6.17
C CYS A 113 15.56 6.82 6.48
N THR A 114 14.80 7.88 6.19
CA THR A 114 13.33 7.93 6.30
C THR A 114 12.77 8.63 5.08
N LEU A 115 11.50 8.40 4.77
CA LEU A 115 10.87 9.06 3.62
C LEU A 115 10.80 10.58 3.79
N ALA A 116 10.68 11.10 5.02
CA ALA A 116 10.69 12.54 5.26
C ALA A 116 12.05 13.18 4.89
N HIS A 117 13.16 12.58 5.30
CA HIS A 117 14.50 13.04 4.93
C HIS A 117 14.77 12.91 3.43
N VAL A 118 14.22 11.88 2.76
CA VAL A 118 14.30 11.75 1.30
C VAL A 118 13.61 12.92 0.59
N ILE A 119 12.42 13.32 1.06
CA ILE A 119 11.65 14.44 0.48
C ILE A 119 12.38 15.78 0.66
N GLU A 120 13.03 16.00 1.80
CA GLU A 120 13.78 17.23 2.03
C GLU A 120 15.12 17.22 1.27
N LEU A 121 15.88 16.11 1.28
CA LEU A 121 17.17 16.02 0.59
C LEU A 121 17.04 16.13 -0.93
N ILE A 122 16.02 15.51 -1.54
CA ILE A 122 15.80 15.62 -2.99
C ILE A 122 15.47 17.06 -3.43
N SER A 123 15.01 17.90 -2.50
CA SER A 123 14.62 19.28 -2.74
C SER A 123 15.80 20.26 -2.61
N ALA A 124 16.99 19.78 -2.24
CA ALA A 124 18.20 20.59 -2.18
C ALA A 124 18.67 21.06 -3.56
N ASP A 125 19.47 22.13 -3.56
CA ASP A 125 20.08 22.68 -4.76
C ASP A 125 21.05 21.68 -5.39
N TYR A 126 21.10 21.63 -6.73
CA TYR A 126 21.94 20.68 -7.46
C TYR A 126 23.44 20.85 -7.19
N ASP A 127 23.86 22.10 -6.94
CA ASP A 127 25.24 22.44 -6.57
C ASP A 127 25.69 21.74 -5.29
N ASP A 128 24.76 21.40 -4.40
CA ASP A 128 25.03 20.75 -3.13
C ASP A 128 24.64 19.26 -3.16
N LEU A 129 23.51 18.94 -3.78
CA LEU A 129 22.96 17.58 -3.82
C LEU A 129 23.85 16.60 -4.59
N PHE A 130 24.33 16.97 -5.78
CA PHE A 130 25.13 16.03 -6.58
C PHE A 130 26.49 15.72 -5.97
N PRO A 131 27.27 16.70 -5.43
CA PRO A 131 28.51 16.36 -4.74
C PRO A 131 28.27 15.44 -3.54
N VAL A 132 27.22 15.71 -2.75
CA VAL A 132 26.86 14.86 -1.61
C VAL A 132 26.55 13.43 -2.06
N LEU A 133 25.66 13.25 -3.05
CA LEU A 133 25.34 11.92 -3.56
C LEU A 133 26.54 11.22 -4.21
N GLY A 134 27.45 11.97 -4.84
CA GLY A 134 28.67 11.48 -5.47
C GLY A 134 29.69 10.90 -4.50
N THR A 135 29.57 11.14 -3.19
CA THR A 135 30.49 10.55 -2.21
C THR A 135 30.36 9.03 -2.08
N GLU A 136 29.24 8.46 -2.55
CA GLU A 136 28.99 7.03 -2.54
C GLU A 136 29.08 6.50 -3.99
N PRO A 137 30.05 5.63 -4.33
CA PRO A 137 30.30 5.20 -5.71
C PRO A 137 29.09 4.56 -6.42
N GLU A 138 28.28 3.80 -5.67
CA GLU A 138 27.06 3.20 -6.19
C GLU A 138 26.00 4.27 -6.57
N CYS A 139 25.93 5.38 -5.82
CA CYS A 139 25.05 6.50 -6.12
C CYS A 139 25.59 7.36 -7.26
N GLU A 140 26.90 7.63 -7.27
CA GLU A 140 27.58 8.37 -8.35
C GLU A 140 27.27 7.76 -9.72
N SER A 141 27.37 6.43 -9.83
CA SER A 141 27.04 5.71 -11.06
C SER A 141 25.58 5.89 -11.52
N LEU A 142 24.65 6.07 -10.59
CA LEU A 142 23.23 6.29 -10.91
C LEU A 142 22.97 7.74 -11.35
N ILE A 143 23.68 8.72 -10.77
CA ILE A 143 23.43 10.14 -11.01
C ILE A 143 24.28 10.75 -12.13
N GLN A 144 25.23 10.00 -12.70
CA GLN A 144 26.20 10.51 -13.70
C GLN A 144 25.54 11.18 -14.91
N SER A 145 24.44 10.65 -15.41
CA SER A 145 23.69 11.24 -16.53
C SER A 145 23.06 12.59 -16.15
N PHE A 146 22.62 12.74 -14.92
CA PHE A 146 22.03 13.96 -14.36
C PHE A 146 23.09 15.03 -14.13
N ILE A 147 24.24 14.65 -13.56
CA ILE A 147 25.41 15.52 -13.41
C ILE A 147 25.87 16.02 -14.79
N SER A 148 25.94 15.13 -15.77
CA SER A 148 26.33 15.49 -17.14
C SER A 148 25.36 16.49 -17.76
N ALA A 149 24.04 16.30 -17.58
CA ALA A 149 23.04 17.26 -18.04
C ALA A 149 23.18 18.63 -17.33
N TYR A 150 23.44 18.62 -16.02
CA TYR A 150 23.66 19.82 -15.22
C TYR A 150 24.89 20.63 -15.69
N LEU A 151 26.04 19.95 -15.84
CA LEU A 151 27.29 20.57 -16.28
C LEU A 151 27.21 21.13 -17.71
N ASN A 152 26.47 20.46 -18.59
CA ASN A 152 26.21 20.92 -19.96
C ASN A 152 25.14 22.02 -20.04
N ARG A 153 24.67 22.55 -18.90
CA ARG A 153 23.62 23.59 -18.81
C ARG A 153 22.30 23.18 -19.47
N ALA A 154 22.02 21.88 -19.56
CA ALA A 154 20.78 21.32 -20.08
C ALA A 154 19.71 21.21 -18.98
N LEU A 155 19.42 22.33 -18.30
CA LEU A 155 18.53 22.36 -17.12
C LEU A 155 17.11 21.90 -17.44
N GLU A 156 16.58 22.21 -18.64
CA GLU A 156 15.24 21.79 -19.04
C GLU A 156 15.13 20.25 -19.14
N GLN A 157 16.17 19.58 -19.67
CA GLN A 157 16.22 18.13 -19.74
C GLN A 157 16.34 17.50 -18.35
N LEU A 158 17.16 18.10 -17.47
CA LEU A 158 17.34 17.66 -16.09
C LEU A 158 16.04 17.77 -15.29
N GLU A 159 15.37 18.93 -15.35
CA GLU A 159 14.08 19.15 -14.71
C GLU A 159 13.01 18.22 -15.28
N GLY A 160 13.01 17.95 -16.60
CA GLY A 160 12.13 16.96 -17.21
C GLY A 160 12.25 15.56 -16.59
N GLN A 161 13.45 15.17 -16.13
CA GLN A 161 13.70 13.87 -15.50
C GLN A 161 13.37 13.87 -14.00
N ILE A 162 13.63 14.96 -13.28
CA ILE A 162 13.56 15.01 -11.80
C ILE A 162 12.29 15.65 -11.26
N ALA A 163 11.75 16.68 -11.92
CA ALA A 163 10.65 17.49 -11.39
C ALA A 163 9.42 16.65 -11.07
N SER A 164 9.18 15.61 -11.88
CA SER A 164 8.05 14.69 -11.73
C SER A 164 8.11 13.92 -10.40
N ALA A 165 9.30 13.48 -9.96
CA ALA A 165 9.53 12.86 -8.66
C ALA A 165 9.39 13.86 -7.51
N ARG A 166 10.00 15.06 -7.65
CA ARG A 166 9.91 16.14 -6.64
C ARG A 166 8.46 16.55 -6.39
N ILE A 167 7.68 16.78 -7.44
CA ILE A 167 6.26 17.14 -7.34
C ILE A 167 5.46 16.02 -6.68
N ALA A 168 5.72 14.76 -7.03
CA ALA A 168 5.04 13.62 -6.44
C ALA A 168 5.32 13.53 -4.93
N LEU A 169 6.60 13.59 -4.54
CA LEU A 169 7.08 13.50 -3.16
C LEU A 169 6.66 14.70 -2.30
N ALA A 170 6.64 15.91 -2.88
CA ALA A 170 6.24 17.13 -2.17
C ALA A 170 4.81 17.08 -1.63
N ARG A 171 3.92 16.29 -2.24
CA ARG A 171 2.55 16.05 -1.73
C ARG A 171 2.52 15.44 -0.33
N LEU A 172 3.61 14.80 0.08
CA LEU A 172 3.77 14.19 1.40
C LEU A 172 4.44 15.12 2.41
N SER A 173 4.94 16.30 2.01
CA SER A 173 5.57 17.28 2.91
C SER A 173 4.52 17.98 3.75
N SER A 174 4.15 17.37 4.87
CA SER A 174 3.29 17.96 5.89
C SER A 174 3.77 17.57 7.28
N PRO A 175 3.59 18.44 8.30
CA PRO A 175 4.03 18.14 9.66
C PRO A 175 3.44 16.83 10.21
N THR A 176 2.16 16.55 9.96
CA THR A 176 1.48 15.35 10.47
C THR A 176 2.00 14.07 9.83
N ILE A 177 2.20 14.06 8.50
CA ILE A 177 2.76 12.91 7.79
C ILE A 177 4.20 12.68 8.24
N TYR A 178 5.02 13.74 8.28
CA TYR A 178 6.42 13.65 8.70
C TYR A 178 6.54 13.08 10.11
N TYR A 179 5.69 13.51 11.03
CA TYR A 179 5.66 12.98 12.38
C TYR A 179 5.48 11.44 12.37
N VAL A 180 4.49 10.92 11.64
CA VAL A 180 4.19 9.49 11.60
C VAL A 180 5.28 8.67 10.90
N ILE A 181 5.75 9.11 9.73
CA ILE A 181 6.66 8.31 8.87
C ILE A 181 8.15 8.39 9.26
N SER A 182 8.51 9.25 10.21
CA SER A 182 9.90 9.44 10.65
C SER A 182 10.25 8.77 11.98
N GLY A 183 9.27 8.19 12.68
CA GLY A 183 9.51 7.49 13.94
C GLY A 183 9.49 5.97 13.80
N ASN A 184 10.02 5.28 14.81
CA ASN A 184 10.23 3.83 14.78
C ASN A 184 9.65 3.15 16.03
N ASP A 185 8.37 3.40 16.35
CA ASP A 185 7.71 2.75 17.50
C ASP A 185 7.60 1.23 17.31
N PHE A 186 7.50 0.78 16.05
CA PHE A 186 7.45 -0.63 15.69
C PHE A 186 7.92 -0.85 14.25
N THR A 187 8.19 -2.12 13.92
CA THR A 187 8.49 -2.56 12.54
C THR A 187 7.30 -3.32 11.96
N LEU A 188 7.16 -3.27 10.64
CA LEU A 188 6.06 -3.95 9.91
C LEU A 188 6.17 -5.50 9.90
N ASP A 189 7.19 -6.10 10.54
CA ASP A 189 7.35 -7.57 10.65
C ASP A 189 6.29 -8.12 11.62
N ILE A 190 5.04 -8.13 11.13
CA ILE A 190 3.86 -8.41 11.95
C ILE A 190 3.76 -9.89 12.33
N ASN A 191 4.29 -10.78 11.50
CA ASN A 191 4.17 -12.22 11.66
C ASN A 191 5.41 -12.89 12.24
N ASN A 192 6.28 -12.10 12.87
CA ASN A 192 7.36 -12.59 13.70
C ASN A 192 6.82 -13.47 14.85
N PRO A 193 7.26 -14.74 14.97
CA PRO A 193 6.85 -15.61 16.07
C PRO A 193 7.20 -15.07 17.46
N GLU A 194 8.31 -14.34 17.59
CA GLU A 194 8.79 -13.79 18.87
C GLU A 194 8.05 -12.51 19.27
N ALA A 195 7.71 -11.68 18.29
CA ALA A 195 7.04 -10.41 18.49
C ALA A 195 5.84 -10.24 17.53
N PRO A 196 4.76 -11.03 17.69
CA PRO A 196 3.59 -10.97 16.83
C PRO A 196 2.86 -9.64 16.96
N LYS A 197 2.29 -9.15 15.86
CA LYS A 197 1.61 -7.85 15.83
C LYS A 197 0.25 -7.92 15.13
N VAL A 198 -0.63 -7.04 15.56
CA VAL A 198 -1.81 -6.63 14.82
C VAL A 198 -1.61 -5.16 14.48
N VAL A 199 -1.70 -4.81 13.20
CA VAL A 199 -1.50 -3.44 12.72
C VAL A 199 -2.78 -3.01 12.02
N CYS A 200 -3.37 -1.93 12.49
CA CYS A 200 -4.49 -1.26 11.84
C CYS A 200 -4.01 0.06 11.23
N VAL A 201 -4.37 0.32 9.99
CA VAL A 201 -4.04 1.57 9.31
C VAL A 201 -5.33 2.26 8.90
N GLY A 202 -5.51 3.50 9.33
CA GLY A 202 -6.68 4.31 9.05
C GLY A 202 -6.46 5.18 7.82
N ASN A 203 -7.50 5.30 7.00
CA ASN A 203 -7.58 6.34 5.98
C ASN A 203 -8.65 7.37 6.37
N ASN A 204 -8.64 8.50 5.66
CA ASN A 204 -9.66 9.52 5.74
C ASN A 204 -10.26 9.73 4.35
N PRO A 205 -11.57 9.50 4.16
CA PRO A 205 -12.24 9.68 2.87
C PRO A 205 -12.00 11.06 2.24
N SER A 206 -11.89 12.12 3.05
CA SER A 206 -11.64 13.49 2.59
C SER A 206 -10.19 13.74 2.14
N LYS A 207 -9.24 12.88 2.51
CA LYS A 207 -7.80 13.00 2.21
C LYS A 207 -7.23 11.76 1.51
N THR A 208 -8.11 10.97 0.87
CA THR A 208 -7.80 9.68 0.26
C THR A 208 -6.58 9.72 -0.66
N GLN A 209 -6.41 10.78 -1.47
CA GLN A 209 -5.31 10.85 -2.42
C GLN A 209 -3.94 10.97 -1.74
N THR A 210 -3.82 11.80 -0.70
CA THR A 210 -2.56 12.00 0.01
C THR A 210 -2.21 10.81 0.90
N TYR A 211 -3.17 10.34 1.69
CA TYR A 211 -2.93 9.22 2.61
C TYR A 211 -2.86 7.89 1.87
N GLY A 212 -3.63 7.69 0.80
CA GLY A 212 -3.60 6.48 -0.01
C GLY A 212 -2.20 6.15 -0.53
N ALA A 213 -1.41 7.17 -0.91
CA ALA A 213 -0.03 6.96 -1.34
C ALA A 213 0.86 6.43 -0.21
N VAL A 214 0.83 7.03 0.99
CA VAL A 214 1.64 6.57 2.13
C VAL A 214 1.19 5.18 2.62
N LEU A 215 -0.13 4.96 2.65
CA LEU A 215 -0.73 3.67 3.03
C LEU A 215 -0.40 2.56 2.04
N SER A 216 -0.30 2.88 0.75
CA SER A 216 0.24 1.97 -0.26
C SER A 216 1.67 1.54 0.04
N LEU A 217 2.51 2.42 0.60
CA LEU A 217 3.90 2.08 0.97
C LEU A 217 3.96 1.13 2.15
N TYR A 218 3.19 1.40 3.19
CA TYR A 218 3.06 0.47 4.30
C TYR A 218 2.56 -0.90 3.81
N THR A 219 1.56 -0.90 2.91
CA THR A 219 1.01 -2.14 2.35
C THR A 219 2.05 -2.89 1.52
N ASN A 220 2.75 -2.22 0.59
CA ASN A 220 3.81 -2.82 -0.23
C ASN A 220 4.88 -3.48 0.63
N ARG A 221 5.40 -2.73 1.62
CA ARG A 221 6.43 -3.20 2.53
C ARG A 221 5.96 -4.40 3.34
N LEU A 222 4.73 -4.33 3.85
CA LEU A 222 4.13 -5.40 4.64
C LEU A 222 3.94 -6.68 3.83
N LEU A 223 3.47 -6.60 2.58
CA LEU A 223 3.28 -7.77 1.71
C LEU A 223 4.58 -8.55 1.50
N LYS A 224 5.71 -7.86 1.33
CA LYS A 224 7.03 -8.50 1.21
C LYS A 224 7.44 -9.20 2.50
N GLN A 225 7.20 -8.58 3.65
CA GLN A 225 7.62 -9.13 4.94
C GLN A 225 6.79 -10.32 5.40
N VAL A 226 5.48 -10.29 5.20
CA VAL A 226 4.62 -11.42 5.62
C VAL A 226 4.83 -12.66 4.77
N ASN A 227 5.35 -12.51 3.56
CA ASN A 227 5.58 -13.59 2.60
C ASN A 227 6.94 -14.29 2.81
N GLN A 228 7.19 -14.77 4.03
CA GLN A 228 8.43 -15.47 4.41
C GLN A 228 8.13 -16.83 5.07
N LYS A 229 9.03 -17.80 4.87
CA LYS A 229 8.92 -19.15 5.47
C LYS A 229 9.17 -19.09 6.98
N GLY A 230 8.54 -20.00 7.73
CA GLY A 230 8.77 -20.17 9.17
C GLY A 230 8.16 -19.07 10.06
N LYS A 231 7.43 -18.11 9.47
CA LYS A 231 6.70 -17.06 10.20
C LYS A 231 5.29 -17.52 10.59
N LEU A 232 4.61 -16.70 11.41
CA LEU A 232 3.22 -16.96 11.79
C LEU A 232 2.25 -16.73 10.64
N LYS A 233 1.05 -17.31 10.77
CA LYS A 233 -0.07 -17.09 9.85
C LYS A 233 -0.52 -15.63 9.95
N SER A 234 -0.91 -15.06 8.81
CA SER A 234 -1.28 -13.64 8.71
C SER A 234 -2.61 -13.49 7.98
N SER A 235 -3.43 -12.53 8.39
CA SER A 235 -4.63 -12.13 7.67
C SER A 235 -4.54 -10.66 7.31
N LEU A 236 -4.56 -10.36 6.03
CA LEU A 236 -4.55 -9.01 5.48
C LEU A 236 -5.97 -8.65 5.06
N ILE A 237 -6.53 -7.61 5.65
CA ILE A 237 -7.92 -7.19 5.45
C ILE A 237 -7.91 -5.79 4.85
N PHE A 238 -8.57 -5.63 3.70
CA PHE A 238 -8.69 -4.36 2.99
C PHE A 238 -10.16 -4.00 2.85
N ASP A 239 -10.65 -3.08 3.68
CA ASP A 239 -12.07 -2.66 3.73
C ASP A 239 -12.54 -1.99 2.43
N GLU A 240 -11.70 -1.13 1.84
CA GLU A 240 -11.96 -0.51 0.53
C GLU A 240 -10.69 -0.56 -0.33
N TYR A 241 -10.41 -1.71 -0.93
CA TYR A 241 -9.17 -1.92 -1.66
C TYR A 241 -8.88 -0.91 -2.80
N PRO A 242 -9.86 -0.46 -3.62
CA PRO A 242 -9.61 0.50 -4.70
C PRO A 242 -8.99 1.84 -4.25
N THR A 243 -9.12 2.17 -2.97
CA THR A 243 -8.64 3.45 -2.41
C THR A 243 -7.15 3.45 -2.07
N ILE A 244 -6.53 2.28 -1.94
CA ILE A 244 -5.07 2.13 -1.94
C ILE A 244 -4.62 1.71 -3.33
N TYR A 245 -3.41 2.07 -3.71
CA TYR A 245 -2.79 1.69 -4.98
C TYR A 245 -1.60 0.76 -4.75
N GLN A 246 -1.88 -0.54 -4.62
CA GLN A 246 -0.87 -1.58 -4.43
C GLN A 246 -1.41 -2.89 -5.01
N PRO A 247 -1.00 -3.30 -6.22
CA PRO A 247 -1.42 -4.56 -6.81
C PRO A 247 -1.17 -5.75 -5.87
N LEU A 248 -2.21 -6.55 -5.62
CA LEU A 248 -2.18 -7.71 -4.73
C LEU A 248 -2.11 -9.05 -5.46
N ASP A 249 -2.29 -9.08 -6.78
CA ASP A 249 -2.38 -10.28 -7.61
C ASP A 249 -1.20 -11.24 -7.42
N TYR A 250 0.03 -10.69 -7.45
CA TYR A 250 1.24 -11.47 -7.17
C TYR A 250 1.22 -12.01 -5.74
N SER A 251 0.97 -11.15 -4.74
CA SER A 251 1.02 -11.54 -3.33
C SER A 251 -0.04 -12.60 -2.98
N VAL A 252 -1.26 -12.49 -3.50
CA VAL A 252 -2.31 -13.50 -3.30
C VAL A 252 -1.88 -14.84 -3.87
N SER A 253 -1.21 -14.84 -5.03
CA SER A 253 -0.76 -16.06 -5.72
C SER A 253 0.37 -16.78 -4.97
N VAL A 254 1.37 -16.05 -4.47
CA VAL A 254 2.57 -16.67 -3.89
C VAL A 254 2.50 -16.90 -2.38
N SER A 255 1.66 -16.16 -1.65
CA SER A 255 1.68 -16.16 -0.18
C SER A 255 0.91 -17.31 0.47
N ARG A 256 0.25 -18.17 -0.34
CA ARG A 256 -0.46 -19.36 0.16
C ARG A 256 0.47 -20.31 0.93
N SER A 257 1.66 -20.56 0.40
CA SER A 257 2.67 -21.42 1.03
C SER A 257 3.16 -20.89 2.38
N ASN A 258 3.10 -19.56 2.56
CA ASN A 258 3.47 -18.86 3.79
C ASN A 258 2.24 -18.54 4.68
N LEU A 259 1.09 -19.16 4.41
CA LEU A 259 -0.12 -19.10 5.23
C LEU A 259 -0.65 -17.67 5.46
N VAL A 260 -0.55 -16.83 4.42
CA VAL A 260 -1.12 -15.48 4.40
C VAL A 260 -2.47 -15.51 3.70
N SER A 261 -3.52 -15.07 4.39
CA SER A 261 -4.85 -14.87 3.81
C SER A 261 -5.09 -13.42 3.47
N HIS A 262 -5.74 -13.18 2.33
CA HIS A 262 -6.14 -11.85 1.88
C HIS A 262 -7.68 -11.77 1.87
N THR A 263 -8.23 -10.75 2.50
CA THR A 263 -9.64 -10.39 2.44
C THR A 263 -9.73 -9.02 1.79
N ILE A 264 -10.24 -9.00 0.55
CA ILE A 264 -10.27 -7.81 -0.30
C ILE A 264 -11.74 -7.43 -0.46
N CYS A 265 -12.13 -6.30 0.10
CA CYS A 265 -13.46 -5.74 -0.04
C CYS A 265 -13.43 -4.66 -1.14
N ILE A 266 -14.40 -4.77 -2.04
CA ILE A 266 -14.61 -3.85 -3.16
C ILE A 266 -16.10 -3.51 -3.21
N GLN A 267 -16.46 -2.26 -3.49
CA GLN A 267 -17.87 -1.89 -3.68
C GLN A 267 -18.41 -2.38 -5.02
N ASP A 268 -17.66 -2.15 -6.09
CA ASP A 268 -18.07 -2.54 -7.44
C ASP A 268 -16.86 -2.79 -8.34
N TYR A 269 -17.01 -3.76 -9.25
CA TYR A 269 -15.96 -4.14 -10.19
C TYR A 269 -15.58 -3.01 -11.17
N SER A 270 -16.47 -2.06 -11.45
CA SER A 270 -16.16 -0.88 -12.27
C SER A 270 -15.13 0.05 -11.62
N GLN A 271 -15.14 0.20 -10.30
CA GLN A 271 -14.13 0.98 -9.57
C GLN A 271 -12.75 0.35 -9.74
N MET A 272 -12.68 -0.98 -9.60
CA MET A 272 -11.47 -1.75 -9.86
C MET A 272 -10.94 -1.54 -11.29
N LYS A 273 -11.79 -1.63 -12.31
CA LYS A 273 -11.40 -1.39 -13.72
C LYS A 273 -10.87 0.02 -13.95
N LYS A 274 -11.43 1.01 -13.25
CA LYS A 274 -11.02 2.42 -13.33
C LYS A 274 -9.64 2.65 -12.70
N ASP A 275 -9.43 2.13 -11.49
CA ASP A 275 -8.24 2.41 -10.69
C ASP A 275 -7.05 1.46 -10.99
N TYR A 276 -7.31 0.22 -11.40
CA TYR A 276 -6.30 -0.83 -11.63
C TYR A 276 -6.24 -1.32 -13.08
N SER A 277 -6.84 -0.60 -14.03
CA SER A 277 -7.04 -1.10 -15.41
C SER A 277 -7.92 -2.36 -15.47
N ARG A 278 -8.39 -2.69 -16.68
CA ARG A 278 -9.22 -3.87 -16.88
C ARG A 278 -8.45 -5.17 -16.65
N GLU A 279 -7.23 -5.27 -17.16
CA GLU A 279 -6.42 -6.49 -17.10
C GLU A 279 -6.08 -6.88 -15.66
N GLN A 280 -5.58 -5.93 -14.83
CA GLN A 280 -5.23 -6.27 -13.44
C GLN A 280 -6.47 -6.57 -12.60
N ALA A 281 -7.59 -5.89 -12.86
CA ALA A 281 -8.86 -6.18 -12.19
C ALA A 281 -9.35 -7.61 -12.49
N GLU A 282 -9.27 -8.03 -13.76
CA GLU A 282 -9.61 -9.40 -14.17
C GLU A 282 -8.70 -10.43 -13.51
N VAL A 283 -7.38 -10.19 -13.50
CA VAL A 283 -6.41 -11.08 -12.84
C VAL A 283 -6.72 -11.23 -11.35
N LEU A 284 -6.93 -10.12 -10.62
CA LEU A 284 -7.20 -10.17 -9.18
C LEU A 284 -8.48 -10.94 -8.87
N MET A 285 -9.56 -10.68 -9.63
CA MET A 285 -10.82 -11.40 -9.46
C MET A 285 -10.63 -12.90 -9.71
N ASN A 286 -9.88 -13.29 -10.73
CA ASN A 286 -9.66 -14.70 -11.09
C ASN A 286 -8.79 -15.46 -10.09
N VAL A 287 -7.78 -14.81 -9.49
CA VAL A 287 -6.88 -15.45 -8.51
C VAL A 287 -7.60 -15.70 -7.16
N CYS A 288 -8.58 -14.86 -6.80
CA CYS A 288 -9.32 -15.02 -5.55
C CYS A 288 -10.22 -16.27 -5.58
N GLY A 289 -9.86 -17.31 -4.83
CA GLY A 289 -10.62 -18.57 -4.81
C GLY A 289 -12.01 -18.48 -4.16
N ASN A 290 -12.18 -17.60 -3.18
CA ASN A 290 -13.47 -17.34 -2.54
C ASN A 290 -14.05 -16.02 -3.06
N ILE A 291 -15.33 -16.00 -3.43
CA ILE A 291 -16.09 -14.77 -3.63
C ILE A 291 -17.36 -14.82 -2.80
N ILE A 292 -17.66 -13.69 -2.18
CA ILE A 292 -18.93 -13.41 -1.53
C ILE A 292 -19.39 -12.05 -2.05
N SER A 293 -20.57 -11.99 -2.65
CA SER A 293 -21.13 -10.76 -3.20
C SER A 293 -22.54 -10.53 -2.67
N GLY A 294 -22.79 -9.31 -2.22
CA GLY A 294 -24.15 -8.81 -2.02
C GLY A 294 -24.75 -8.38 -3.36
N GLN A 295 -25.75 -7.50 -3.29
CA GLN A 295 -26.37 -6.89 -4.47
C GLN A 295 -25.35 -6.08 -5.27
N VAL A 296 -25.23 -6.39 -6.57
CA VAL A 296 -24.38 -5.67 -7.53
C VAL A 296 -25.09 -5.60 -8.88
N LEU A 297 -24.76 -4.58 -9.68
CA LEU A 297 -25.46 -4.29 -10.94
C LEU A 297 -24.55 -4.51 -12.16
N GLY A 298 -25.18 -4.53 -13.35
CA GLY A 298 -24.48 -4.44 -14.63
C GLY A 298 -23.49 -5.58 -14.90
N ASP A 299 -22.28 -5.23 -15.31
CA ASP A 299 -21.22 -6.18 -15.66
C ASP A 299 -20.79 -7.06 -14.49
N THR A 300 -20.79 -6.52 -13.26
CA THR A 300 -20.40 -7.25 -12.05
C THR A 300 -21.33 -8.45 -11.84
N ALA A 301 -22.65 -8.24 -11.98
CA ALA A 301 -23.64 -9.31 -11.85
C ALA A 301 -23.51 -10.38 -12.95
N LYS A 302 -23.20 -9.97 -14.19
CA LYS A 302 -22.96 -10.91 -15.30
C LYS A 302 -21.73 -11.78 -15.04
N MET A 303 -20.62 -11.17 -14.67
CA MET A 303 -19.37 -11.86 -14.36
C MET A 303 -19.54 -12.86 -13.21
N LEU A 304 -20.26 -12.47 -12.14
CA LEU A 304 -20.57 -13.37 -11.03
C LEU A 304 -21.46 -14.54 -11.46
N SER A 305 -22.51 -14.27 -12.24
CA SER A 305 -23.39 -15.31 -12.77
C SER A 305 -22.64 -16.30 -13.66
N GLU A 306 -21.76 -15.82 -14.53
CA GLU A 306 -20.92 -16.66 -15.40
C GLU A 306 -19.94 -17.51 -14.59
N ARG A 307 -19.34 -16.92 -13.55
CA ARG A 307 -18.40 -17.61 -12.67
C ARG A 307 -19.06 -18.69 -11.79
N ILE A 308 -20.26 -18.43 -11.30
CA ILE A 308 -21.05 -19.43 -10.55
C ILE A 308 -21.44 -20.58 -11.50
N GLY A 309 -21.74 -20.26 -12.76
CA GLY A 309 -21.97 -21.22 -13.83
C GLY A 309 -23.43 -21.55 -14.05
N LYS A 310 -23.65 -22.57 -14.88
CA LYS A 310 -24.98 -23.04 -15.31
C LYS A 310 -25.29 -24.40 -14.68
N ILE A 311 -26.59 -24.65 -14.47
CA ILE A 311 -27.11 -25.94 -14.02
C ILE A 311 -28.16 -26.43 -15.01
N VAL A 312 -28.29 -27.76 -15.11
CA VAL A 312 -29.37 -28.36 -15.88
C VAL A 312 -30.68 -28.09 -15.15
N GLN A 313 -31.62 -27.47 -15.85
CA GLN A 313 -32.96 -27.19 -15.38
C GLN A 313 -33.95 -27.99 -16.23
N GLU A 314 -34.87 -28.67 -15.57
CA GLU A 314 -36.02 -29.31 -16.21
C GLU A 314 -37.09 -28.25 -16.45
N ARG A 315 -37.55 -28.13 -17.70
CA ARG A 315 -38.70 -27.33 -18.08
C ARG A 315 -39.85 -28.23 -18.47
N GLU A 316 -40.97 -28.02 -17.79
CA GLU A 316 -42.25 -28.60 -18.17
C GLU A 316 -43.04 -27.55 -18.94
N SER A 317 -43.34 -27.85 -20.20
CA SER A 317 -44.27 -27.07 -21.01
C SER A 317 -45.60 -27.79 -21.05
N ILE A 318 -46.64 -27.15 -20.51
CA ILE A 318 -48.00 -27.68 -20.50
C ILE A 318 -48.77 -26.99 -21.61
N SER A 319 -49.20 -27.75 -22.61
CA SER A 319 -50.05 -27.26 -23.69
C SER A 319 -51.47 -27.77 -23.47
N ILE A 320 -52.40 -26.86 -23.21
CA ILE A 320 -53.81 -27.18 -22.92
C ILE A 320 -54.65 -26.86 -24.15
N ASN A 321 -55.23 -27.90 -24.77
CA ASN A 321 -56.23 -27.79 -25.82
C ASN A 321 -57.61 -28.18 -25.29
N ARG A 322 -58.69 -27.81 -26.01
CA ARG A 322 -60.09 -28.08 -25.58
C ARG A 322 -60.39 -29.55 -25.29
N ASN A 323 -59.67 -30.49 -25.90
CA ASN A 323 -59.90 -31.93 -25.78
C ASN A 323 -58.76 -32.69 -25.08
N ASP A 324 -57.59 -32.08 -24.86
CA ASP A 324 -56.44 -32.80 -24.33
C ASP A 324 -55.40 -31.85 -23.69
N THR A 325 -54.65 -32.36 -22.72
CA THR A 325 -53.53 -31.63 -22.07
C THR A 325 -52.24 -32.39 -22.30
N SER A 326 -51.31 -31.82 -23.08
CA SER A 326 -50.00 -32.42 -23.29
C SER A 326 -48.95 -31.76 -22.40
N ILE A 327 -48.13 -32.58 -21.75
CA ILE A 327 -47.01 -32.14 -20.92
C ILE A 327 -45.72 -32.56 -21.64
N SER A 328 -44.94 -31.58 -22.09
CA SER A 328 -43.62 -31.79 -22.66
C SER A 328 -42.56 -31.47 -21.61
N ARG A 329 -41.67 -32.43 -21.35
CA ARG A 329 -40.50 -32.24 -20.47
C ARG A 329 -39.25 -32.10 -21.33
N SER A 330 -38.48 -31.05 -21.08
CA SER A 330 -37.20 -30.81 -21.74
C SER A 330 -36.16 -30.36 -20.72
N THR A 331 -34.89 -30.69 -20.95
CA THR A 331 -33.78 -30.22 -20.13
C THR A 331 -33.01 -29.14 -20.88
N GLN A 332 -32.69 -28.05 -20.19
CA GLN A 332 -31.87 -26.97 -20.72
C GLN A 332 -30.83 -26.54 -19.68
N MET A 333 -29.65 -26.14 -20.13
CA MET A 333 -28.68 -25.49 -19.24
C MET A 333 -29.05 -24.02 -19.06
N ASP A 334 -29.40 -23.65 -17.83
CA ASP A 334 -29.69 -22.27 -17.45
C ASP A 334 -28.71 -21.78 -16.38
N SER A 335 -28.59 -20.47 -16.20
CA SER A 335 -27.73 -19.89 -15.18
C SER A 335 -28.18 -20.31 -13.79
N ALA A 336 -27.27 -20.80 -12.96
CA ALA A 336 -27.61 -21.23 -11.60
C ALA A 336 -28.18 -20.07 -10.78
N ILE A 337 -27.61 -18.88 -10.96
CA ILE A 337 -28.11 -17.63 -10.39
C ILE A 337 -28.05 -16.57 -11.48
N PRO A 338 -29.19 -16.19 -12.08
CA PRO A 338 -29.23 -15.20 -13.15
C PRO A 338 -28.74 -13.81 -12.70
N PRO A 339 -28.16 -12.98 -13.60
CA PRO A 339 -27.70 -11.63 -13.26
C PRO A 339 -28.80 -10.74 -12.68
N SER A 340 -30.04 -10.90 -13.16
CA SER A 340 -31.22 -10.19 -12.63
C SER A 340 -31.52 -10.55 -11.18
N LYS A 341 -31.27 -11.80 -10.76
CA LYS A 341 -31.44 -12.24 -9.38
C LYS A 341 -30.36 -11.64 -8.48
N ILE A 342 -29.10 -11.62 -8.94
CA ILE A 342 -27.97 -10.97 -8.23
C ILE A 342 -28.24 -9.46 -8.06
N SER A 343 -28.76 -8.83 -9.11
CA SER A 343 -29.11 -7.39 -9.11
C SER A 343 -30.28 -7.05 -8.18
N ALA A 344 -31.06 -8.04 -7.73
CA ALA A 344 -32.24 -7.88 -6.90
C ALA A 344 -32.11 -8.56 -5.52
N LEU A 345 -30.88 -8.87 -5.09
CA LEU A 345 -30.63 -9.41 -3.75
C LEU A 345 -31.08 -8.40 -2.69
N SER A 346 -31.77 -8.89 -1.67
CA SER A 346 -32.14 -8.07 -0.51
C SER A 346 -30.91 -7.82 0.38
N SER A 347 -30.98 -6.79 1.23
CA SER A 347 -29.96 -6.61 2.26
C SER A 347 -29.85 -7.87 3.14
N GLY A 348 -28.61 -8.34 3.34
CA GLY A 348 -28.32 -9.57 4.05
C GLY A 348 -28.33 -10.83 3.17
N GLU A 349 -28.74 -10.77 1.90
CA GLU A 349 -28.61 -11.86 0.94
C GLU A 349 -27.29 -11.77 0.17
N PHE A 350 -26.62 -12.91 0.06
CA PHE A 350 -25.32 -13.02 -0.58
C PHE A 350 -25.29 -14.22 -1.51
N VAL A 351 -24.54 -14.08 -2.58
CA VAL A 351 -24.22 -15.13 -3.54
C VAL A 351 -22.71 -15.26 -3.65
N GLY A 352 -22.24 -16.43 -4.05
CA GLY A 352 -20.81 -16.60 -4.21
C GLY A 352 -20.38 -18.03 -4.41
N GLN A 353 -19.06 -18.21 -4.29
CA GLN A 353 -18.39 -19.48 -4.45
C GLN A 353 -17.27 -19.58 -3.41
N VAL A 354 -17.16 -20.74 -2.78
CA VAL A 354 -16.06 -21.05 -1.85
C VAL A 354 -15.07 -22.04 -2.46
N ALA A 355 -13.79 -21.80 -2.23
CA ALA A 355 -12.71 -22.73 -2.53
C ALA A 355 -12.53 -23.73 -1.38
N ASP A 356 -11.97 -24.88 -1.70
CA ASP A 356 -11.69 -25.95 -0.77
C ASP A 356 -10.22 -26.36 -0.76
N ASP A 357 -9.91 -27.26 0.16
CA ASP A 357 -8.61 -27.91 0.24
C ASP A 357 -8.73 -29.31 -0.38
N PRO A 358 -7.69 -29.84 -1.08
CA PRO A 358 -7.70 -31.21 -1.60
C PRO A 358 -8.07 -32.27 -0.55
N MET A 359 -7.77 -32.03 0.73
CA MET A 359 -8.09 -32.92 1.83
C MET A 359 -9.51 -32.72 2.39
N LYS A 360 -10.20 -31.64 2.04
CA LYS A 360 -11.53 -31.26 2.55
C LYS A 360 -12.42 -30.72 1.44
N ILE A 361 -12.78 -31.59 0.51
CA ILE A 361 -13.58 -31.23 -0.66
C ILE A 361 -14.98 -30.77 -0.25
N VAL A 362 -15.39 -29.60 -0.73
CA VAL A 362 -16.73 -29.05 -0.51
C VAL A 362 -17.62 -29.44 -1.69
N LYS A 363 -18.69 -30.21 -1.44
CA LYS A 363 -19.61 -30.70 -2.48
C LYS A 363 -20.38 -29.55 -3.16
N LEU A 364 -20.88 -28.60 -2.39
CA LEU A 364 -21.65 -27.45 -2.87
C LEU A 364 -20.84 -26.18 -2.63
N LYS A 365 -20.03 -25.81 -3.62
CA LYS A 365 -19.16 -24.63 -3.56
C LYS A 365 -19.91 -23.33 -3.77
N ASN A 366 -20.95 -23.37 -4.61
CA ASN A 366 -21.77 -22.22 -4.93
C ASN A 366 -22.86 -22.06 -3.88
N PHE A 367 -23.15 -20.82 -3.49
CA PHE A 367 -24.21 -20.52 -2.54
C PHE A 367 -25.02 -19.30 -2.94
N HIS A 368 -26.27 -19.29 -2.49
CA HIS A 368 -27.17 -18.14 -2.44
C HIS A 368 -27.88 -18.25 -1.09
N SER A 369 -27.53 -17.37 -0.17
CA SER A 369 -27.91 -17.52 1.24
C SER A 369 -28.09 -16.17 1.92
N ARG A 370 -28.89 -16.16 2.98
CA ARG A 370 -29.07 -14.98 3.83
C ARG A 370 -28.20 -15.12 5.06
N ILE A 371 -27.46 -14.07 5.40
CA ILE A 371 -26.74 -13.98 6.67
C ILE A 371 -27.77 -13.79 7.78
N ILE A 372 -27.74 -14.68 8.76
CA ILE A 372 -28.60 -14.60 9.95
C ILE A 372 -27.76 -13.98 11.06
N ASN A 373 -28.03 -12.71 11.37
CA ASN A 373 -27.35 -11.97 12.42
C ASN A 373 -28.27 -11.76 13.61
N ASP A 374 -27.74 -11.99 14.82
CA ASP A 374 -28.40 -11.53 16.04
C ASP A 374 -28.04 -10.06 16.28
N HIS A 375 -28.89 -9.17 15.75
CA HIS A 375 -28.71 -7.73 15.89
C HIS A 375 -28.71 -7.26 17.36
N SER A 376 -29.38 -8.00 18.26
CA SER A 376 -29.41 -7.63 19.68
C SER A 376 -28.08 -7.95 20.35
N ALA A 377 -27.51 -9.13 20.08
CA ALA A 377 -26.20 -9.53 20.58
C ALA A 377 -25.08 -8.65 20.01
N ILE A 378 -25.13 -8.32 18.71
CA ILE A 378 -24.15 -7.43 18.07
C ILE A 378 -24.18 -6.05 18.73
N LYS A 379 -25.36 -5.45 18.92
CA LYS A 379 -25.48 -4.15 19.59
C LYS A 379 -24.97 -4.18 21.04
N GLN A 380 -25.25 -5.25 21.77
CA GLN A 380 -24.73 -5.42 23.14
C GLN A 380 -23.20 -5.53 23.14
N GLU A 381 -22.63 -6.27 22.17
CA GLU A 381 -21.18 -6.36 22.00
C GLU A 381 -20.56 -5.01 21.64
N GLU A 382 -21.12 -4.28 20.68
CA GLU A 382 -20.65 -2.96 20.25
C GLU A 382 -20.71 -1.93 21.38
N ALA A 383 -21.79 -1.96 22.19
CA ALA A 383 -21.93 -1.11 23.36
C ALA A 383 -20.86 -1.39 24.43
N ALA A 384 -20.35 -2.63 24.49
CA ALA A 384 -19.29 -3.02 25.41
C ALA A 384 -17.87 -2.76 24.88
N TYR A 385 -17.72 -2.26 23.63
CA TYR A 385 -16.41 -1.99 23.06
C TYR A 385 -15.70 -0.86 23.79
N LYS A 386 -14.44 -1.12 24.13
CA LYS A 386 -13.52 -0.12 24.64
C LYS A 386 -13.03 0.77 23.50
N PRO A 387 -12.87 2.08 23.72
CA PRO A 387 -12.28 2.97 22.73
C PRO A 387 -10.79 2.64 22.54
N LEU A 388 -10.24 3.12 21.43
CA LEU A 388 -8.80 3.05 21.20
C LEU A 388 -8.06 3.89 22.25
N PRO A 389 -6.97 3.36 22.84
CA PRO A 389 -6.21 4.07 23.86
C PRO A 389 -5.48 5.27 23.25
N ILE A 390 -5.32 6.31 24.07
CA ILE A 390 -4.33 7.37 23.78
C ILE A 390 -2.95 6.73 23.94
N ILE A 391 -2.15 6.79 22.87
CA ILE A 391 -0.80 6.21 22.82
C ILE A 391 0.21 7.22 23.36
N ARG A 392 0.02 8.50 23.05
CA ARG A 392 0.91 9.59 23.45
C ARG A 392 0.13 10.88 23.66
N HIS A 393 0.57 11.67 24.64
CA HIS A 393 0.14 13.06 24.80
C HIS A 393 1.16 13.95 24.10
N LEU A 394 0.71 14.67 23.08
CA LEU A 394 1.57 15.57 22.31
C LEU A 394 1.56 16.95 22.97
N ALA A 395 2.75 17.55 23.07
CA ALA A 395 2.85 18.98 23.35
C ALA A 395 2.45 19.80 22.10
N ASP A 396 1.97 21.03 22.30
CA ASP A 396 1.37 21.87 21.25
C ASP A 396 2.29 22.08 20.02
N ASN A 397 3.61 22.05 20.20
CA ASN A 397 4.60 22.30 19.14
C ASN A 397 5.41 21.06 18.75
N GLU A 398 5.14 19.86 19.29
CA GLU A 398 5.99 18.69 19.07
C GLU A 398 6.03 18.26 17.59
N VAL A 399 4.87 18.33 16.93
CA VAL A 399 4.70 17.96 15.52
C VAL A 399 5.45 18.92 14.61
N ASP A 400 5.31 20.22 14.83
CA ASP A 400 6.00 21.26 14.07
C ASP A 400 7.51 21.25 14.35
N SER A 401 7.90 21.00 15.60
CA SER A 401 9.31 20.84 15.97
C SER A 401 9.94 19.64 15.27
N ASN A 402 9.24 18.51 15.15
CA ASN A 402 9.70 17.36 14.38
C ASN A 402 9.84 17.70 12.88
N TYR A 403 8.90 18.46 12.33
CA TYR A 403 8.95 18.90 10.94
C TYR A 403 10.17 19.79 10.66
N ILE A 404 10.40 20.80 11.51
CA ILE A 404 11.56 21.70 11.42
C ILE A 404 12.86 20.93 11.65
N ARG A 405 12.89 20.01 12.63
CA ARG A 405 14.08 19.20 12.91
C ARG A 405 14.53 18.43 11.67
N ILE A 406 13.63 17.77 10.95
CA ILE A 406 13.98 17.01 9.74
C ILE A 406 14.59 17.91 8.66
N LYS A 407 14.13 19.16 8.53
CA LYS A 407 14.72 20.13 7.59
C LYS A 407 16.12 20.52 8.02
N ASN A 408 16.30 20.81 9.30
CA ASN A 408 17.61 21.14 9.85
C ASN A 408 18.57 19.95 9.74
N ASP A 409 18.10 18.73 10.00
CA ASP A 409 18.87 17.49 9.83
C ASP A 409 19.45 17.42 8.40
N VAL A 410 18.62 17.66 7.37
CA VAL A 410 19.09 17.66 5.98
C VAL A 410 20.06 18.80 5.67
N ALA A 411 19.80 20.02 6.17
CA ALA A 411 20.71 21.15 5.98
C ALA A 411 22.09 20.89 6.60
N GLU A 412 22.12 20.36 7.82
CA GLU A 412 23.35 19.98 8.52
C GLU A 412 24.08 18.83 7.81
N ILE A 413 23.35 17.84 7.29
CA ILE A 413 23.94 16.75 6.49
C ILE A 413 24.68 17.34 5.29
N ILE A 414 24.02 18.20 4.52
CA ILE A 414 24.61 18.83 3.32
C ILE A 414 25.84 19.65 3.71
N GLU A 415 25.72 20.54 4.69
CA GLU A 415 26.83 21.40 5.12
C GLU A 415 28.04 20.57 5.56
N SER A 416 27.80 19.55 6.40
CA SER A 416 28.87 18.69 6.92
C SER A 416 29.58 17.90 5.81
N GLU A 417 28.83 17.36 4.84
CA GLU A 417 29.40 16.61 3.73
C GLU A 417 30.13 17.52 2.74
N ILE A 418 29.61 18.71 2.45
CA ILE A 418 30.31 19.69 1.61
C ILE A 418 31.64 20.12 2.25
N LEU A 419 31.67 20.33 3.57
CA LEU A 419 32.91 20.62 4.30
C LEU A 419 33.89 19.44 4.23
N ARG A 420 33.38 18.19 4.40
CA ARG A 420 34.19 16.97 4.28
C ARG A 420 34.81 16.85 2.88
N ILE A 421 34.00 17.01 1.84
CA ILE A 421 34.43 16.98 0.43
C ILE A 421 35.51 18.04 0.16
N LYS A 422 35.35 19.27 0.67
CA LYS A 422 36.36 20.34 0.54
C LYS A 422 37.69 20.00 1.20
N SER A 423 37.64 19.24 2.30
CA SER A 423 38.83 18.88 3.09
C SER A 423 39.54 17.61 2.61
N ASP A 424 38.88 16.79 1.78
CA ASP A 424 39.36 15.49 1.33
C ASP A 424 39.85 15.57 -0.13
N PRO A 425 41.18 15.51 -0.37
CA PRO A 425 41.74 15.63 -1.73
C PRO A 425 41.17 14.64 -2.74
N ASP A 426 40.74 13.45 -2.27
CA ASP A 426 40.18 12.41 -3.14
C ASP A 426 38.75 12.73 -3.57
N LEU A 427 38.03 13.60 -2.85
CA LEU A 427 36.63 13.95 -3.11
C LEU A 427 36.44 15.37 -3.66
N VAL A 428 37.41 16.27 -3.53
CA VAL A 428 37.32 17.67 -4.00
C VAL A 428 36.85 17.78 -5.46
N HIS A 429 37.19 16.81 -6.30
CA HIS A 429 36.78 16.76 -7.71
C HIS A 429 35.26 16.70 -7.93
N LEU A 430 34.48 16.31 -6.92
CA LEU A 430 33.02 16.28 -6.96
C LEU A 430 32.39 17.68 -6.89
N LEU A 431 33.12 18.68 -6.39
CA LEU A 431 32.61 20.06 -6.30
C LEU A 431 32.60 20.71 -7.68
N PHE A 432 31.45 21.24 -8.08
CA PHE A 432 31.35 22.01 -9.31
C PHE A 432 32.08 23.34 -9.14
N VAL A 433 33.17 23.53 -9.88
CA VAL A 433 33.87 24.82 -9.92
C VAL A 433 32.94 25.82 -10.63
N LYS A 434 32.31 26.71 -9.87
CA LYS A 434 31.66 27.91 -10.45
C LYS A 434 32.74 28.69 -11.19
N SER A 435 32.69 28.69 -12.52
CA SER A 435 33.51 29.59 -13.32
C SER A 435 33.04 31.00 -13.02
N GLU A 436 33.77 31.72 -12.15
CA GLU A 436 33.54 33.13 -11.90
C GLU A 436 33.57 33.87 -13.25
N HIS A 437 32.54 34.68 -13.48
CA HIS A 437 32.46 35.54 -14.64
C HIS A 437 33.66 36.49 -14.64
N ASN A 438 34.60 36.21 -15.53
CA ASN A 438 35.58 37.20 -15.95
C ASN A 438 34.83 38.27 -16.76
N ASN A 439 34.17 39.20 -16.05
CA ASN A 439 33.75 40.47 -16.61
C ASN A 439 35.03 41.24 -16.93
N GLY A 440 35.60 40.91 -18.10
CA GLY A 440 36.63 41.69 -18.74
C GLY A 440 36.07 43.08 -19.02
N HIS A 441 36.26 44.00 -18.07
CA HIS A 441 36.35 45.40 -18.36
C HIS A 441 37.43 45.57 -19.42
N LYS A 442 37.02 45.67 -20.69
CA LYS A 442 37.80 46.35 -21.70
C LYS A 442 37.96 47.79 -21.25
N THR A 443 39.11 48.04 -20.62
CA THR A 443 39.65 49.39 -20.47
C THR A 443 40.35 49.74 -21.77
N THR A 444 39.95 50.90 -22.30
CA THR A 444 40.51 51.68 -23.43
C THR A 444 40.47 51.07 -24.83
#